data_AF-A0A1G8SZQ3-F1
#
_entry.id   AF-A0A1G8SZQ3-F1
#
_cell.length_a   1.000
_cell.length_b   1.000
_cell.length_c   1.000
_cell.angle_alpha   90.00
_cell.angle_beta   90.00
_cell.angle_gamma   90.00
#
_symmetry.space_group_name_H-M   'P 1'
#
loop_
_entity.id
_entity.type
_entity.pdbx_description
1 polymer ?
#
loop_
_entity_poly.entity_id
_entity_poly.type
_entity_poly.pdbx_seq_one_letter_code
_entity_poly.pdbx_strand_id
1 'polypeptide(L)'
;MLSRTKLAGISASCLLLSGCSATMMGTNLVPERNEFAALDHAPTVTYQLPNAIEDIERLGLESIERLQGSQSNRRALGIKVEDAPEADQLTVTAYEQNISSAGMRLSRSINEYRVAYQIEGETVTLTPTESRTHQDGLVLPIPVPEFSPQDVATFLSTIKGTLQVTAESPFPAEAINANFRRLMDREAYGRFRSNGDERTFRNVYFTEVEGADVRLKVDVYPYRDGTQADIEATYYTKGDGTAPIVIEEIEERISDAVSDVVNA
;
A
#
# COMPACT_ATOMS: atom_id res chain seq x y z
N MET A 1 0.23 13.04 102.14
CA MET A 1 -1.17 13.49 102.22
C MET A 1 -1.36 14.55 101.14
N LEU A 2 -2.31 14.34 100.21
CA LEU A 2 -2.74 15.25 99.13
C LEU A 2 -1.66 15.57 98.06
N SER A 3 -1.91 15.67 96.76
CA SER A 3 -3.12 15.57 95.94
C SER A 3 -2.66 15.40 94.47
N ARG A 4 -3.51 14.74 93.66
CA ARG A 4 -3.39 14.54 92.22
C ARG A 4 -3.34 15.87 91.46
N THR A 5 -2.68 15.88 90.30
CA THR A 5 -3.23 16.52 89.08
C THR A 5 -2.58 15.93 87.83
N LYS A 6 -3.42 15.37 86.95
CA LYS A 6 -3.11 15.06 85.55
C LYS A 6 -3.03 16.38 84.79
N LEU A 7 -2.14 16.50 83.81
CA LEU A 7 -2.50 17.12 82.53
C LEU A 7 -1.61 16.56 81.42
N ALA A 8 -2.28 16.15 80.35
CA ALA A 8 -1.72 15.68 79.09
C ALA A 8 -1.28 16.87 78.22
N GLY A 9 -0.32 16.63 77.33
CA GLY A 9 0.10 17.60 76.32
C GLY A 9 1.22 17.05 75.47
N ILE A 10 0.87 16.20 74.51
CA ILE A 10 1.76 15.65 73.49
C ILE A 10 2.23 16.81 72.59
N SER A 11 3.50 17.19 72.68
CA SER A 11 4.09 18.18 71.77
C SER A 11 4.77 17.48 70.59
N ALA A 12 4.13 17.62 69.43
CA ALA A 12 4.64 17.57 68.07
C ALA A 12 6.10 17.12 67.87
N SER A 13 6.27 15.86 67.48
CA SER A 13 7.46 15.42 66.75
C SER A 13 7.51 16.15 65.40
N CYS A 14 8.52 17.01 65.22
CA CYS A 14 8.93 17.50 63.92
C CYS A 14 9.37 16.32 63.06
N LEU A 15 8.47 15.83 62.21
CA LEU A 15 8.84 14.99 61.07
C LEU A 15 9.63 15.88 60.11
N LEU A 16 10.94 15.63 60.08
CA LEU A 16 11.82 16.07 59.01
C LEU A 16 11.26 15.52 57.70
N LEU A 17 10.52 16.36 56.97
CA LEU A 17 10.28 16.21 55.55
C LEU A 17 11.66 16.31 54.88
N SER A 18 12.34 15.16 54.81
CA SER A 18 13.40 14.96 53.83
C SER A 18 12.75 15.16 52.48
N GLY A 19 13.03 16.31 51.87
CA GLY A 19 12.72 16.56 50.48
C GLY A 19 13.48 15.54 49.65
N CYS A 20 12.81 14.43 49.32
CA CYS A 20 13.05 13.80 48.03
C CYS A 20 12.74 14.88 47.00
N SER A 21 13.78 15.56 46.53
CA SER A 21 13.72 16.19 45.22
C SER A 21 13.36 15.06 44.27
N ALA A 22 12.07 14.96 43.95
CA ALA A 22 11.63 14.26 42.77
C ALA A 22 12.32 15.01 41.63
N THR A 23 13.51 14.53 41.26
CA THR A 23 13.98 14.71 39.91
C THR A 23 12.88 14.05 39.10
N MET A 24 11.95 14.87 38.59
CA MET A 24 11.05 14.46 37.54
C MET A 24 11.98 14.06 36.40
N MET A 25 12.39 12.79 36.38
CA MET A 25 12.70 12.14 35.11
C MET A 25 11.43 12.37 34.31
N GLY A 26 11.51 13.27 33.33
CA GLY A 26 10.43 13.45 32.38
C GLY A 26 10.18 12.08 31.77
N THR A 27 9.19 11.37 32.27
CA THR A 27 8.68 10.16 31.62
C THR A 27 7.99 10.69 30.38
N ASN A 28 8.76 10.92 29.32
CA ASN A 28 8.20 11.18 28.02
C ASN A 28 7.52 9.87 27.61
N LEU A 29 6.21 9.77 27.91
CA LEU A 29 5.39 8.60 27.62
C LEU A 29 5.17 8.43 26.11
N VAL A 30 5.53 9.45 25.33
CA VAL A 30 5.57 9.44 23.89
C VAL A 30 7.05 9.45 23.49
N PRO A 31 7.53 8.43 22.75
CA PRO A 31 8.87 8.45 22.17
C PRO A 31 9.06 9.73 21.37
N GLU A 32 10.24 10.35 21.47
CA GLU A 32 10.54 11.52 20.64
C GLU A 32 10.49 11.13 19.17
N ARG A 33 9.95 12.03 18.35
CA ARG A 33 9.96 11.85 16.90
C ARG A 33 11.42 11.99 16.45
N ASN A 34 11.99 10.93 15.89
CA ASN A 34 13.35 11.01 15.34
C ASN A 34 13.39 12.11 14.27
N GLU A 35 14.55 12.71 14.05
CA GLU A 35 14.76 13.57 12.89
C GLU A 35 14.85 12.72 11.62
N PHE A 36 14.63 13.34 10.46
CA PHE A 36 14.93 12.68 9.20
C PHE A 36 16.44 12.46 9.09
N ALA A 37 16.81 11.22 8.76
CA ALA A 37 18.16 10.84 8.44
C ALA A 37 18.29 10.67 6.93
N ALA A 38 19.34 11.24 6.34
CA ALA A 38 19.67 11.02 4.94
C ALA A 38 19.93 9.54 4.66
N LEU A 39 19.45 9.06 3.52
CA LEU A 39 19.71 7.72 3.02
C LEU A 39 20.90 7.75 2.07
N ASP A 40 22.00 7.12 2.47
CA ASP A 40 23.12 6.87 1.57
C ASP A 40 22.79 5.68 0.66
N HIS A 41 22.84 5.89 -0.66
CA HIS A 41 22.69 4.84 -1.68
C HIS A 41 21.34 4.09 -1.66
N ALA A 42 20.21 4.81 -1.54
CA ALA A 42 18.90 4.19 -1.67
C ALA A 42 18.63 3.69 -3.11
N PRO A 43 17.97 2.53 -3.27
CA PRO A 43 17.57 2.03 -4.57
C PRO A 43 16.58 3.00 -5.24
N THR A 44 16.84 3.29 -6.51
CA THR A 44 16.05 4.22 -7.33
C THR A 44 15.15 3.41 -8.27
N VAL A 45 13.91 3.84 -8.46
CA VAL A 45 12.98 3.22 -9.41
C VAL A 45 12.77 4.18 -10.58
N THR A 46 12.88 3.66 -11.80
CA THR A 46 12.65 4.45 -13.01
C THR A 46 11.54 3.82 -13.85
N TYR A 47 10.62 4.65 -14.30
CA TYR A 47 9.56 4.30 -15.23
C TYR A 47 9.77 4.99 -16.57
N GLN A 48 9.52 4.25 -17.64
CA GLN A 48 9.38 4.79 -18.98
C GLN A 48 7.93 4.61 -19.43
N LEU A 49 7.22 5.73 -19.59
CA LEU A 49 5.80 5.79 -19.87
C LEU A 49 5.56 5.92 -21.38
N PRO A 50 4.44 5.41 -21.91
CA PRO A 50 4.10 5.55 -23.33
C PRO A 50 3.77 7.00 -23.73
N ASN A 51 3.48 7.86 -22.75
CA ASN A 51 3.19 9.27 -22.96
C ASN A 51 3.79 10.09 -21.82
N ALA A 52 4.28 11.28 -22.14
CA ALA A 52 4.74 12.23 -21.14
C ALA A 52 3.62 12.57 -20.13
N ILE A 53 3.97 12.62 -18.86
CA ILE A 53 3.08 13.09 -17.79
C ILE A 53 3.62 14.40 -17.23
N GLU A 54 2.71 15.25 -16.75
CA GLU A 54 3.07 16.51 -16.08
C GLU A 54 2.97 16.38 -14.55
N ASP A 55 2.31 15.34 -14.06
CA ASP A 55 1.96 15.16 -12.65
C ASP A 55 2.13 13.70 -12.24
N ILE A 56 2.82 13.49 -11.12
CA ILE A 56 3.12 12.19 -10.53
C ILE A 56 1.87 11.43 -10.09
N GLU A 57 0.76 12.11 -9.81
CA GLU A 57 -0.53 11.47 -9.49
C GLU A 57 -0.99 10.50 -10.60
N ARG A 58 -0.60 10.79 -11.86
CA ARG A 58 -0.93 9.96 -13.01
C ARG A 58 -0.14 8.67 -13.10
N LEU A 59 0.90 8.50 -12.29
CA LEU A 59 1.71 7.29 -12.25
C LEU A 59 0.94 6.10 -11.63
N GLY A 60 -0.17 6.34 -10.91
CA GLY A 60 -1.00 5.26 -10.38
C GLY A 60 -0.42 4.57 -9.14
N LEU A 61 0.34 5.31 -8.32
CA LEU A 61 0.80 4.85 -7.00
C LEU A 61 -0.41 4.74 -6.05
N GLU A 62 -0.76 3.52 -5.64
CA GLU A 62 -1.89 3.29 -4.72
C GLU A 62 -1.42 3.03 -3.29
N SER A 63 -2.10 3.66 -2.33
CA SER A 63 -1.94 3.32 -0.91
C SER A 63 -2.59 1.97 -0.61
N ILE A 64 -1.91 1.12 0.16
CA ILE A 64 -2.38 -0.22 0.52
C ILE A 64 -2.58 -0.26 2.03
N GLU A 65 -3.76 -0.65 2.49
CA GLU A 65 -4.02 -0.93 3.91
C GLU A 65 -4.66 -2.31 4.07
N ARG A 66 -4.11 -3.12 4.98
CA ARG A 66 -4.63 -4.43 5.37
C ARG A 66 -4.96 -4.43 6.85
N LEU A 67 -6.21 -4.79 7.17
CA LEU A 67 -6.65 -5.00 8.55
C LEU A 67 -6.52 -6.47 8.93
N GLN A 68 -5.90 -6.73 10.07
CA GLN A 68 -5.73 -8.06 10.66
C GLN A 68 -6.23 -8.06 12.11
N GLY A 69 -6.69 -9.22 12.60
CA GLY A 69 -7.10 -9.40 13.99
C GLY A 69 -8.60 -9.58 14.19
N SER A 70 -9.02 -9.64 15.45
CA SER A 70 -10.40 -9.86 15.87
C SER A 70 -11.15 -8.55 16.05
N GLN A 71 -12.46 -8.60 16.31
CA GLN A 71 -13.22 -7.37 16.57
C GLN A 71 -12.75 -6.59 17.81
N SER A 72 -12.09 -7.25 18.77
CA SER A 72 -11.64 -6.63 20.02
C SER A 72 -10.23 -6.05 19.97
N ASN A 73 -9.40 -6.48 19.02
CA ASN A 73 -8.07 -5.93 18.77
C ASN A 73 -7.74 -6.05 17.28
N ARG A 74 -7.70 -4.90 16.60
CA ARG A 74 -7.38 -4.81 15.17
C ARG A 74 -6.01 -4.19 14.99
N ARG A 75 -5.20 -4.82 14.17
CA ARG A 75 -3.93 -4.29 13.70
C ARG A 75 -4.10 -3.91 12.24
N ALA A 76 -3.79 -2.68 11.87
CA ALA A 76 -3.65 -2.35 10.45
C ALA A 76 -2.17 -2.27 10.09
N LEU A 77 -1.85 -2.88 8.95
CA LEU A 77 -0.57 -2.72 8.28
C LEU A 77 -0.87 -1.98 6.97
N GLY A 78 -0.19 -0.87 6.73
CA GLY A 78 -0.39 -0.14 5.49
C GLY A 78 0.82 0.62 5.02
N ILE A 79 0.82 0.91 3.72
CA ILE A 79 1.72 1.82 3.05
C ILE A 79 0.86 2.93 2.46
N LYS A 80 1.19 4.17 2.80
CA LYS A 80 0.48 5.36 2.30
C LYS A 80 1.43 6.21 1.49
N VAL A 81 0.93 6.79 0.40
CA VAL A 81 1.64 7.78 -0.41
C VAL A 81 0.87 9.09 -0.33
N GLU A 82 1.57 10.17 -0.04
CA GLU A 82 1.03 11.54 0.02
C GLU A 82 2.04 12.52 -0.57
N ASP A 83 1.58 13.67 -1.04
CA ASP A 83 2.48 14.76 -1.38
C ASP A 83 3.25 15.22 -0.15
N ALA A 84 4.55 15.43 -0.33
CA ALA A 84 5.35 16.07 0.70
C ALA A 84 5.09 17.59 0.71
N PRO A 85 5.43 18.29 1.81
CA PRO A 85 5.36 19.74 1.87
C PRO A 85 6.30 20.44 0.88
N GLU A 86 7.35 19.74 0.45
CA GLU A 86 8.34 20.21 -0.52
C GLU A 86 7.86 19.85 -1.93
N ALA A 87 8.06 20.76 -2.88
CA ALA A 87 7.79 20.47 -4.30
C ALA A 87 8.63 19.27 -4.76
N ASP A 88 8.09 18.50 -5.70
CA ASP A 88 8.77 17.36 -6.31
C ASP A 88 9.14 16.21 -5.33
N GLN A 89 8.38 16.08 -4.25
CA GLN A 89 8.54 15.00 -3.26
C GLN A 89 7.23 14.33 -2.89
N LEU A 90 7.33 13.02 -2.64
CA LEU A 90 6.30 12.18 -2.04
C LEU A 90 6.74 11.75 -0.64
N THR A 91 5.76 11.50 0.22
CA THR A 91 5.93 10.85 1.51
C THR A 91 5.38 9.43 1.42
N VAL A 92 6.26 8.43 1.53
CA VAL A 92 5.87 7.01 1.63
C VAL A 92 5.91 6.60 3.09
N THR A 93 4.76 6.26 3.65
CA THR A 93 4.59 5.92 5.06
C THR A 93 4.21 4.47 5.21
N ALA A 94 5.11 3.63 5.71
CA ALA A 94 4.77 2.31 6.23
C ALA A 94 4.38 2.42 7.70
N TYR A 95 3.26 1.81 8.08
CA TYR A 95 2.79 1.88 9.45
C TYR A 95 2.15 0.59 9.94
N GLU A 96 2.30 0.39 11.24
CA GLU A 96 1.54 -0.56 12.02
C GLU A 96 0.72 0.21 13.05
N GLN A 97 -0.60 0.02 13.05
CA GLN A 97 -1.50 0.68 14.01
C GLN A 97 -2.32 -0.34 14.80
N ASN A 98 -2.39 -0.13 16.12
CA ASN A 98 -3.35 -0.80 17.00
C ASN A 98 -4.63 0.01 17.09
N ILE A 99 -5.75 -0.63 16.78
CA ILE A 99 -7.08 -0.05 16.72
C ILE A 99 -7.97 -0.77 17.74
N SER A 100 -8.64 0.01 18.58
CA SER A 100 -9.60 -0.53 19.55
C SER A 100 -10.86 -1.06 18.85
N SER A 101 -11.67 -1.81 19.59
CA SER A 101 -13.00 -2.27 19.12
C SER A 101 -13.94 -1.14 18.69
N ALA A 102 -13.73 0.08 19.20
CA ALA A 102 -14.48 1.28 18.85
C ALA A 102 -13.88 2.05 17.66
N GLY A 103 -12.83 1.54 17.01
CA GLY A 103 -12.15 2.20 15.90
C GLY A 103 -11.17 3.30 16.32
N MET A 104 -10.91 3.47 17.62
CA MET A 104 -9.94 4.46 18.10
C MET A 104 -8.52 3.96 17.90
N ARG A 105 -7.66 4.80 17.30
CA ARG A 105 -6.22 4.55 17.20
C ARG A 105 -5.59 4.68 18.58
N LEU A 106 -5.01 3.58 19.06
CA LEU A 106 -4.39 3.51 20.39
C LEU A 106 -2.90 3.86 20.32
N SER A 107 -2.24 3.37 19.27
CA SER A 107 -0.84 3.65 18.96
C SER A 107 -0.54 3.26 17.53
N ARG A 108 0.50 3.89 16.96
CA ARG A 108 0.95 3.70 15.60
C ARG A 108 2.47 3.79 15.54
N SER A 109 3.12 2.72 15.09
CA SER A 109 4.55 2.75 14.76
C SER A 109 4.70 3.03 13.27
N ILE A 110 5.59 3.97 12.94
CA ILE A 110 5.68 4.58 11.62
C ILE A 110 7.13 4.52 11.14
N ASN A 111 7.31 4.11 9.90
CA ASN A 111 8.50 4.34 9.10
C ASN A 111 8.13 5.20 7.90
N GLU A 112 8.70 6.39 7.83
CA GLU A 112 8.36 7.43 6.86
C GLU A 112 9.58 7.70 5.98
N TYR A 113 9.35 7.71 4.68
CA TYR A 113 10.36 7.97 3.66
C TYR A 113 9.96 9.18 2.84
N ARG A 114 10.90 10.09 2.64
CA ARG A 114 10.78 11.11 1.60
C ARG A 114 11.33 10.54 0.31
N VAL A 115 10.58 10.71 -0.77
CA VAL A 115 10.91 10.22 -2.09
C VAL A 115 10.88 11.40 -3.03
N ALA A 116 12.06 11.81 -3.52
CA ALA A 116 12.15 12.79 -4.58
C ALA A 116 11.68 12.16 -5.89
N TYR A 117 10.92 12.90 -6.69
CA TYR A 117 10.57 12.49 -8.05
C TYR A 117 11.11 13.48 -9.07
N GLN A 118 11.49 12.96 -10.22
CA GLN A 118 11.95 13.75 -11.37
C GLN A 118 11.21 13.27 -12.61
N ILE A 119 10.62 14.20 -13.34
CA ILE A 119 9.86 13.93 -14.56
C ILE A 119 10.62 14.56 -15.73
N GLU A 120 11.06 13.73 -16.67
CA GLU A 120 11.77 14.13 -17.89
C GLU A 120 11.10 13.53 -19.12
N GLY A 121 10.12 14.26 -19.67
CA GLY A 121 9.32 13.78 -20.79
C GLY A 121 8.53 12.53 -20.41
N GLU A 122 8.87 11.40 -21.01
CA GLU A 122 8.26 10.08 -20.77
C GLU A 122 8.92 9.31 -19.61
N THR A 123 9.99 9.85 -19.02
CA THR A 123 10.71 9.18 -17.94
C THR A 123 10.33 9.76 -16.58
N VAL A 124 10.06 8.89 -15.61
CA VAL A 124 9.83 9.26 -14.22
C VAL A 124 10.80 8.50 -13.33
N THR A 125 11.56 9.22 -12.52
CA THR A 125 12.53 8.63 -11.59
C THR A 125 12.12 8.94 -10.15
N LEU A 126 12.06 7.90 -9.31
CA LEU A 126 11.68 7.95 -7.91
C LEU A 126 12.87 7.55 -7.04
N THR A 127 13.31 8.46 -6.19
CA THR A 127 14.51 8.28 -5.35
C THR A 127 14.16 8.51 -3.88
N PRO A 128 14.19 7.48 -3.02
CA PRO A 128 14.13 7.68 -1.58
C PRO A 128 15.35 8.48 -1.10
N THR A 129 15.14 9.60 -0.41
CA THR A 129 16.22 10.51 -0.02
C THR A 129 16.46 10.53 1.48
N GLU A 130 15.38 10.46 2.27
CA GLU A 130 15.43 10.56 3.72
C GLU A 130 14.49 9.55 4.35
N SER A 131 14.81 9.08 5.55
CA SER A 131 13.95 8.20 6.33
C SER A 131 13.82 8.70 7.76
N ARG A 132 12.69 8.38 8.38
CA ARG A 132 12.42 8.66 9.79
C ARG A 132 11.53 7.59 10.38
N THR A 133 11.89 7.12 11.56
CA THR A 133 11.02 6.25 12.37
C THR A 133 10.47 7.00 13.56
N HIS A 134 9.20 6.79 13.88
CA HIS A 134 8.59 7.34 15.08
C HIS A 134 7.39 6.52 15.52
N GLN A 135 6.94 6.75 16.75
CA GLN A 135 5.71 6.16 17.27
C GLN A 135 4.79 7.27 17.76
N ASP A 136 3.53 7.19 17.33
CA ASP A 136 2.44 7.99 17.85
C ASP A 136 1.61 7.18 18.85
N GLY A 137 1.12 7.83 19.91
CA GLY A 137 0.17 7.25 20.87
C GLY A 137 0.76 6.91 22.25
N LEU A 138 -0.14 6.66 23.22
CA LEU A 138 0.17 6.59 24.65
C LEU A 138 0.40 5.16 25.16
N VAL A 139 0.14 4.15 24.33
CA VAL A 139 0.32 2.74 24.71
C VAL A 139 1.78 2.33 24.45
N LEU A 140 2.34 1.53 25.37
CA LEU A 140 3.69 0.94 25.37
C LEU A 140 4.34 0.80 23.99
N PRO A 141 5.67 0.98 23.88
CA PRO A 141 6.36 0.97 22.61
C PRO A 141 6.04 -0.28 21.79
N ILE A 142 5.48 -0.08 20.60
CA ILE A 142 5.23 -1.15 19.63
C ILE A 142 6.47 -1.20 18.75
N PRO A 143 7.00 -2.40 18.42
CA PRO A 143 8.10 -2.50 17.48
C PRO A 143 7.78 -1.73 16.20
N VAL A 144 8.73 -0.90 15.76
CA VAL A 144 8.62 -0.23 14.46
C VAL A 144 8.60 -1.32 13.39
N PRO A 145 7.68 -1.28 12.42
CA PRO A 145 7.66 -2.26 11.34
C PRO A 145 9.02 -2.27 10.64
N GLU A 146 9.57 -3.47 10.44
CA GLU A 146 10.74 -3.65 9.59
C GLU A 146 10.31 -3.28 8.16
N PHE A 147 10.76 -2.11 7.71
CA PHE A 147 10.48 -1.59 6.38
C PHE A 147 11.74 -0.88 5.89
N SER A 148 12.51 -1.57 5.07
CA SER A 148 13.81 -1.13 4.58
C SER A 148 13.68 -0.20 3.36
N PRO A 149 14.75 0.52 2.97
CA PRO A 149 14.78 1.24 1.70
C PRO A 149 14.51 0.34 0.48
N GLN A 150 14.88 -0.94 0.54
CA GLN A 150 14.58 -1.90 -0.52
C GLN A 150 13.08 -2.21 -0.60
N ASP A 151 12.38 -2.27 0.53
CA ASP A 151 10.93 -2.47 0.55
C ASP A 151 10.19 -1.25 -0.02
N VAL A 152 10.73 -0.04 0.21
CA VAL A 152 10.24 1.18 -0.42
C VAL A 152 10.39 1.11 -1.92
N ALA A 153 11.58 0.78 -2.45
CA ALA A 153 11.77 0.64 -3.89
C ALA A 153 10.88 -0.46 -4.50
N THR A 154 10.73 -1.60 -3.81
CA THR A 154 9.81 -2.67 -4.23
C THR A 154 8.37 -2.15 -4.32
N PHE A 155 7.91 -1.39 -3.32
CA PHE A 155 6.58 -0.78 -3.35
C PHE A 155 6.45 0.25 -4.46
N LEU A 156 7.43 1.14 -4.62
CA LEU A 156 7.46 2.16 -5.67
C LEU A 156 7.57 1.56 -7.08
N SER A 157 8.05 0.31 -7.20
CA SER A 157 8.07 -0.46 -8.44
C SER A 157 6.72 -1.08 -8.80
N THR A 158 5.72 -0.95 -7.91
CA THR A 158 4.36 -1.46 -8.10
C THR A 158 3.41 -0.30 -8.34
N ILE A 159 3.15 0.02 -9.61
CA ILE A 159 2.10 0.97 -10.00
C ILE A 159 0.93 0.22 -10.61
N LYS A 160 -0.25 0.81 -10.49
CA LYS A 160 -1.45 0.29 -11.13
C LYS A 160 -1.70 1.00 -12.45
N GLY A 161 -1.76 0.23 -13.53
CA GLY A 161 -2.23 0.68 -14.83
C GLY A 161 -3.52 0.00 -15.25
N THR A 162 -4.20 0.60 -16.23
CA THR A 162 -5.40 0.01 -16.84
C THR A 162 -5.33 0.15 -18.35
N LEU A 163 -5.45 -0.96 -19.05
CA LEU A 163 -5.44 -1.06 -20.51
C LEU A 163 -6.79 -1.62 -20.98
N GLN A 164 -7.35 -1.02 -22.03
CA GLN A 164 -8.51 -1.56 -22.73
C GLN A 164 -8.05 -2.23 -24.02
N VAL A 165 -8.38 -3.51 -24.17
CA VAL A 165 -8.07 -4.31 -25.36
C VAL A 165 -9.39 -4.79 -25.96
N THR A 166 -9.60 -4.52 -27.24
CA THR A 166 -10.70 -5.10 -28.01
C THR A 166 -10.12 -6.07 -29.03
N ALA A 167 -10.59 -7.32 -28.99
CA ALA A 167 -10.16 -8.37 -29.89
C ALA A 167 -11.36 -8.94 -30.66
N GLU A 168 -11.26 -8.95 -31.98
CA GLU A 168 -12.24 -9.58 -32.86
C GLU A 168 -11.76 -10.99 -33.24
N SER A 169 -12.68 -11.93 -33.31
CA SER A 169 -12.38 -13.32 -33.66
C SER A 169 -13.49 -13.94 -34.51
N PRO A 170 -13.16 -14.79 -35.49
CA PRO A 170 -14.15 -15.52 -36.28
C PRO A 170 -14.83 -16.66 -35.48
N PHE A 171 -14.34 -16.97 -34.27
CA PHE A 171 -14.86 -18.05 -33.45
C PHE A 171 -16.11 -17.62 -32.66
N PRO A 172 -17.01 -18.57 -32.31
CA PRO A 172 -18.17 -18.27 -31.47
C PRO A 172 -17.77 -17.91 -30.03
N ALA A 173 -18.62 -17.13 -29.35
CA ALA A 173 -18.37 -16.63 -27.99
C ALA A 173 -18.06 -17.73 -26.97
N GLU A 174 -18.68 -18.91 -27.12
CA GLU A 174 -18.45 -20.07 -26.27
C GLU A 174 -17.02 -20.60 -26.40
N ALA A 175 -16.43 -20.55 -27.61
CA ALA A 175 -15.06 -21.00 -27.85
C ALA A 175 -14.05 -20.06 -27.22
N ILE A 176 -14.23 -18.74 -27.39
CA ILE A 176 -13.38 -17.73 -26.76
C ILE A 176 -13.45 -17.86 -25.23
N ASN A 177 -14.65 -17.96 -24.67
CA ASN A 177 -14.82 -18.16 -23.23
C ASN A 177 -14.18 -19.48 -22.75
N ALA A 178 -14.22 -20.55 -23.55
CA ALA A 178 -13.54 -21.80 -23.23
C ALA A 178 -12.02 -21.66 -23.24
N ASN A 179 -11.45 -20.89 -24.17
CA ASN A 179 -10.01 -20.61 -24.22
C ASN A 179 -9.54 -19.88 -22.97
N PHE A 180 -10.20 -18.79 -22.58
CA PHE A 180 -9.87 -18.09 -21.33
C PHE A 180 -9.95 -19.03 -20.12
N ARG A 181 -10.97 -19.90 -20.05
CA ARG A 181 -11.08 -20.89 -18.96
C ARG A 181 -9.99 -21.95 -18.97
N ARG A 182 -9.39 -22.24 -20.13
CA ARG A 182 -8.36 -23.27 -20.30
C ARG A 182 -6.96 -22.71 -20.06
N LEU A 183 -6.71 -21.49 -20.49
CA LEU A 183 -5.39 -20.89 -20.59
C LEU A 183 -5.07 -19.90 -19.45
N MET A 184 -6.09 -19.43 -18.72
CA MET A 184 -5.92 -18.41 -17.68
C MET A 184 -6.44 -18.89 -16.33
N ASP A 185 -5.81 -18.38 -15.26
CA ASP A 185 -6.25 -18.66 -13.89
C ASP A 185 -7.50 -17.87 -13.57
N ARG A 186 -8.52 -18.54 -13.03
CA ARG A 186 -9.82 -17.93 -12.77
C ARG A 186 -9.90 -17.38 -11.35
N GLU A 187 -10.46 -16.19 -11.19
CA GLU A 187 -10.90 -15.73 -9.87
C GLU A 187 -12.01 -16.68 -9.35
N ALA A 188 -11.76 -17.37 -8.23
CA ALA A 188 -12.68 -18.37 -7.68
C ALA A 188 -14.03 -17.79 -7.19
N TYR A 189 -14.17 -16.46 -7.14
CA TYR A 189 -15.32 -15.78 -6.55
C TYR A 189 -15.89 -14.69 -7.45
N GLY A 190 -17.03 -14.99 -8.06
CA GLY A 190 -17.86 -13.98 -8.74
C GLY A 190 -18.61 -14.57 -9.92
N ARG A 191 -19.75 -15.22 -9.68
CA ARG A 191 -20.75 -15.38 -10.75
C ARG A 191 -21.29 -13.99 -11.06
N PHE A 192 -20.67 -13.27 -12.00
CA PHE A 192 -21.33 -12.11 -12.57
C PHE A 192 -22.62 -12.59 -13.22
N ARG A 193 -23.75 -12.07 -12.74
CA ARG A 193 -25.07 -12.39 -13.28
C ARG A 193 -25.08 -11.93 -14.74
N SER A 194 -25.38 -12.87 -15.65
CA SER A 194 -25.75 -12.56 -17.02
C SER A 194 -26.83 -11.48 -16.99
N ASN A 195 -26.59 -10.36 -17.66
CA ASN A 195 -27.56 -9.31 -17.88
C ASN A 195 -28.57 -9.79 -18.94
N GLY A 196 -29.41 -10.78 -18.60
CA GLY A 196 -30.55 -11.22 -19.39
C GLY A 196 -30.25 -11.88 -20.75
N ASP A 197 -29.03 -11.75 -21.28
CA ASP A 197 -28.56 -12.43 -22.48
C ASP A 197 -27.61 -13.57 -22.08
N GLU A 198 -28.08 -14.80 -22.28
CA GLU A 198 -27.37 -16.03 -21.91
C GLU A 198 -26.08 -16.23 -22.73
N ARG A 199 -25.87 -15.44 -23.78
CA ARG A 199 -24.71 -15.55 -24.69
C ARG A 199 -23.57 -14.60 -24.38
N THR A 200 -23.76 -13.67 -23.45
CA THR A 200 -22.69 -12.77 -23.00
C THR A 200 -21.98 -13.38 -21.80
N PHE A 201 -20.67 -13.59 -21.92
CA PHE A 201 -19.85 -14.10 -20.84
C PHE A 201 -19.05 -12.96 -20.20
N ARG A 202 -19.26 -12.73 -18.89
CA ARG A 202 -18.46 -11.82 -18.07
C ARG A 202 -17.70 -12.62 -17.03
N ASN A 203 -16.38 -12.64 -17.14
CA ASN A 203 -15.50 -13.34 -16.19
C ASN A 203 -14.28 -12.50 -15.86
N VAL A 204 -13.66 -12.83 -14.72
CA VAL A 204 -12.39 -12.24 -14.29
C VAL A 204 -11.32 -13.33 -14.25
N TYR A 205 -10.19 -13.05 -14.87
CA TYR A 205 -9.03 -13.92 -14.96
C TYR A 205 -7.78 -13.22 -14.44
N PHE A 206 -6.80 -14.01 -14.04
CA PHE A 206 -5.46 -13.57 -13.70
C PHE A 206 -4.46 -14.17 -14.68
N THR A 207 -3.48 -13.37 -15.03
CA THR A 207 -2.30 -13.82 -15.76
C THR A 207 -1.09 -13.04 -15.28
N GLU A 208 0.08 -13.60 -15.54
CA GLU A 208 1.36 -12.96 -15.25
C GLU A 208 2.08 -12.77 -16.58
N VAL A 209 2.48 -11.53 -16.86
CA VAL A 209 3.39 -11.20 -17.96
C VAL A 209 4.71 -10.77 -17.36
N GLU A 210 5.79 -10.87 -18.13
CA GLU A 210 7.08 -10.37 -17.68
C GLU A 210 6.97 -8.87 -17.34
N GLY A 211 7.23 -8.54 -16.07
CA GLY A 211 7.15 -7.17 -15.54
C GLY A 211 5.81 -6.76 -14.94
N ALA A 212 4.75 -7.61 -14.94
CA ALA A 212 3.48 -7.26 -14.31
C ALA A 212 2.58 -8.44 -13.91
N ASP A 213 1.84 -8.27 -12.81
CA ASP A 213 0.64 -9.06 -12.51
C ASP A 213 -0.58 -8.44 -13.19
N VAL A 214 -1.42 -9.25 -13.84
CA VAL A 214 -2.52 -8.75 -14.67
C VAL A 214 -3.83 -9.38 -14.26
N ARG A 215 -4.84 -8.55 -14.04
CA ARG A 215 -6.23 -8.92 -13.83
C ARG A 215 -7.05 -8.52 -15.05
N LEU A 216 -7.65 -9.50 -15.71
CA LEU A 216 -8.44 -9.31 -16.92
C LEU A 216 -9.92 -9.43 -16.59
N LYS A 217 -10.70 -8.38 -16.85
CA LYS A 217 -12.16 -8.44 -16.90
C LYS A 217 -12.59 -8.55 -18.35
N VAL A 218 -13.14 -9.70 -18.71
CA VAL A 218 -13.44 -10.07 -20.09
C VAL A 218 -14.95 -10.08 -20.29
N ASP A 219 -15.42 -9.28 -21.24
CA ASP A 219 -16.79 -9.25 -21.74
C ASP A 219 -16.82 -9.74 -23.20
N VAL A 220 -17.48 -10.88 -23.43
CA VAL A 220 -17.54 -11.51 -24.77
C VAL A 220 -18.92 -11.33 -25.39
N TYR A 221 -18.99 -10.73 -26.58
CA TYR A 221 -20.21 -10.39 -27.29
C TYR A 221 -20.33 -11.15 -28.62
N PRO A 222 -21.42 -11.91 -28.85
CA PRO A 222 -21.64 -12.60 -30.11
C PRO A 222 -22.11 -11.63 -31.22
N TYR A 223 -21.53 -11.73 -32.42
CA TYR A 223 -21.93 -11.02 -33.63
C TYR A 223 -22.33 -12.00 -34.73
N ARG A 224 -22.89 -11.49 -35.85
CA ARG A 224 -23.30 -12.33 -36.98
C ARG A 224 -22.13 -13.03 -37.68
N ASP A 225 -20.98 -12.37 -37.75
CA ASP A 225 -19.81 -12.81 -38.51
C ASP A 225 -18.60 -13.16 -37.60
N GLY A 226 -18.84 -13.38 -36.31
CA GLY A 226 -17.78 -13.67 -35.34
C GLY A 226 -18.16 -13.20 -33.94
N THR A 227 -17.14 -12.92 -33.13
CA THR A 227 -17.28 -12.48 -31.75
C THR A 227 -16.31 -11.33 -31.49
N GLN A 228 -16.73 -10.39 -30.65
CA GLN A 228 -15.85 -9.36 -30.09
C GLN A 228 -15.66 -9.64 -28.61
N ALA A 229 -14.41 -9.61 -28.15
CA ALA A 229 -14.06 -9.63 -26.74
C ALA A 229 -13.54 -8.26 -26.34
N ASP A 230 -14.26 -7.59 -25.43
CA ASP A 230 -13.82 -6.35 -24.80
C ASP A 230 -13.20 -6.69 -23.45
N ILE A 231 -11.95 -6.28 -23.26
CA ILE A 231 -11.12 -6.72 -22.15
C ILE A 231 -10.55 -5.50 -21.45
N GLU A 232 -10.90 -5.37 -20.17
CA GLU A 232 -10.34 -4.37 -19.27
C GLU A 232 -9.23 -5.06 -18.46
N ALA A 233 -7.98 -4.76 -18.79
CA ALA A 233 -6.80 -5.30 -18.13
C ALA A 233 -6.30 -4.31 -17.07
N THR A 234 -6.44 -4.64 -15.79
CA THR A 234 -5.79 -3.93 -14.69
C THR A 234 -4.47 -4.62 -14.39
N TYR A 235 -3.34 -3.93 -14.53
CA TYR A 235 -2.02 -4.50 -14.27
C TYR A 235 -1.32 -3.80 -13.11
N TYR A 236 -0.48 -4.55 -12.41
CA TYR A 236 0.39 -4.06 -11.34
C TYR A 236 1.83 -4.37 -11.75
N THR A 237 2.64 -3.33 -11.92
CA THR A 237 4.04 -3.51 -12.37
C THR A 237 4.87 -4.21 -11.31
N LYS A 238 5.94 -4.88 -11.74
CA LYS A 238 6.95 -5.48 -10.89
C LYS A 238 8.31 -5.00 -11.38
N GLY A 239 9.08 -4.37 -10.50
CA GLY A 239 10.48 -4.05 -10.74
C GLY A 239 11.36 -4.53 -9.61
N ASP A 240 12.62 -4.83 -9.93
CA ASP A 240 13.66 -5.13 -8.94
C ASP A 240 14.52 -3.90 -8.59
N GLY A 241 14.23 -2.75 -9.21
CA GLY A 241 14.97 -1.50 -9.04
C GLY A 241 16.30 -1.45 -9.79
N THR A 242 16.59 -2.42 -10.66
CA THR A 242 17.87 -2.47 -11.42
C THR A 242 17.74 -1.94 -12.85
N ALA A 243 16.57 -2.07 -13.46
CA ALA A 243 16.27 -1.62 -14.81
C ALA A 243 15.03 -0.72 -14.84
N PRO A 244 14.91 0.18 -15.83
CA PRO A 244 13.69 0.94 -16.07
C PRO A 244 12.51 0.01 -16.34
N ILE A 245 11.35 0.33 -15.75
CA ILE A 245 10.09 -0.34 -16.03
C ILE A 245 9.46 0.34 -17.24
N VAL A 246 9.45 -0.35 -18.38
CA VAL A 246 8.92 0.16 -19.65
C VAL A 246 7.45 -0.25 -19.78
N ILE A 247 6.54 0.70 -19.59
CA ILE A 247 5.10 0.44 -19.55
C ILE A 247 4.55 0.02 -20.91
N GLU A 248 5.05 0.60 -22.00
CA GLU A 248 4.64 0.25 -23.36
C GLU A 248 4.90 -1.23 -23.68
N GLU A 249 6.07 -1.76 -23.29
CA GLU A 249 6.41 -3.18 -23.47
C GLU A 249 5.49 -4.09 -22.64
N ILE A 250 5.10 -3.67 -21.44
CA ILE A 250 4.16 -4.42 -20.60
C ILE A 250 2.79 -4.46 -21.27
N GLU A 251 2.30 -3.32 -21.78
CA GLU A 251 1.00 -3.22 -22.46
C GLU A 251 0.96 -4.01 -23.78
N GLU A 252 2.05 -4.04 -24.53
CA GLU A 252 2.21 -4.88 -25.72
C GLU A 252 2.13 -6.37 -25.35
N ARG A 253 2.89 -6.81 -24.34
CA ARG A 253 2.86 -8.21 -23.87
C ARG A 253 1.48 -8.63 -23.36
N ILE A 254 0.75 -7.73 -22.70
CA ILE A 254 -0.64 -7.98 -22.27
C ILE A 254 -1.53 -8.18 -23.50
N SER A 255 -1.41 -7.30 -24.50
CA SER A 255 -2.20 -7.35 -25.72
C SER A 255 -1.95 -8.64 -26.51
N ASP A 256 -0.68 -9.06 -26.63
CA ASP A 256 -0.27 -10.30 -27.27
C ASP A 256 -0.82 -11.51 -26.54
N ALA A 257 -0.66 -11.58 -25.21
CA ALA A 257 -1.18 -12.67 -24.39
C ALA A 257 -2.71 -12.80 -24.50
N VAL A 258 -3.42 -11.67 -24.58
CA VAL A 258 -4.87 -11.64 -24.79
C VAL A 258 -5.23 -12.14 -26.20
N SER A 259 -4.52 -11.67 -27.23
CA SER A 259 -4.75 -12.06 -28.62
C SER A 259 -4.55 -13.56 -28.82
N ASP A 260 -3.50 -14.13 -28.22
CA ASP A 260 -3.21 -15.56 -28.25
C ASP A 260 -4.34 -16.39 -27.64
N VAL A 261 -4.93 -15.94 -26.54
CA VAL A 261 -6.04 -16.65 -25.89
C VAL A 261 -7.31 -16.56 -26.72
N VAL A 262 -7.59 -15.40 -27.31
CA VAL A 262 -8.77 -15.19 -28.16
C VAL A 262 -8.72 -16.05 -29.42
N ASN A 263 -7.53 -16.30 -29.96
CA ASN A 263 -7.33 -17.00 -31.23
C ASN A 263 -6.83 -18.47 -31.11
N ALA A 264 -6.69 -18.99 -29.89
CA ALA A 264 -6.26 -20.37 -29.61
C ALA A 264 -7.29 -21.46 -29.97
#